data_AF-A0A8T1MXG7-F1
#
_entry.id   AF-A0A8T1MXG7-F1
#
_cell.length_a   1.000
_cell.length_b   1.000
_cell.length_c   1.000
_cell.angle_alpha   90.00
_cell.angle_beta   90.00
_cell.angle_gamma   90.00
#
_symmetry.space_group_name_H-M   'P 1'
#
loop_
_entity.id
_entity.type
_entity.pdbx_description
1 polymer ?
#
loop_
_entity_poly.entity_id
_entity_poly.type
_entity_poly.pdbx_seq_one_letter_code
_entity_poly.pdbx_strand_id
1 'polypeptide(L)'
;PFVYFSVFRSTIVTMSDEEEQVQTSYSPAVKVGGMRVARHVRETEDKPLPRSELMKQAAEHNSEITSVRVTDLLTKEELDFHDKTVKAMHDKPQPSISKPHTDPTRRIIQQPMK
;
A
#
# COMPACT_ATOMS: atom_id res chain seq x y z
N PRO A 1 -35.20 -23.72 -34.02
CA PRO A 1 -34.95 -22.26 -34.08
C PRO A 1 -36.10 -21.48 -33.43
N PHE A 2 -36.01 -21.30 -32.11
CA PHE A 2 -36.98 -20.54 -31.31
C PHE A 2 -36.30 -19.28 -30.78
N VAL A 3 -36.75 -18.12 -31.24
CA VAL A 3 -36.30 -16.81 -30.75
C VAL A 3 -37.35 -16.36 -29.75
N TYR A 4 -37.03 -16.44 -28.46
CA TYR A 4 -37.81 -15.77 -27.41
C TYR A 4 -36.93 -14.67 -26.80
N PHE A 5 -37.30 -13.43 -27.13
CA PHE A 5 -36.81 -12.23 -26.48
C PHE A 5 -37.46 -12.16 -25.09
N SER A 6 -36.68 -12.35 -24.03
CA SER A 6 -37.15 -12.11 -22.66
C SER A 6 -36.83 -10.68 -22.23
N VAL A 7 -37.89 -9.92 -21.98
CA VAL A 7 -37.85 -8.57 -21.43
C VAL A 7 -37.54 -8.68 -19.93
N PHE A 8 -36.30 -8.37 -19.52
CA PHE A 8 -35.99 -8.21 -18.11
C PHE A 8 -36.44 -6.82 -17.64
N ARG A 9 -37.46 -6.82 -16.77
CA ARG A 9 -37.94 -5.66 -16.00
C ARG A 9 -36.80 -5.06 -15.19
N SER A 10 -36.57 -3.76 -15.35
CA SER A 10 -35.72 -2.94 -14.50
C SER A 10 -36.45 -2.62 -13.20
N THR A 11 -36.22 -3.43 -12.16
CA THR A 11 -36.50 -3.04 -10.77
C THR A 11 -35.27 -2.34 -10.21
N ILE A 12 -35.34 -1.00 -10.17
CA ILE A 12 -34.45 -0.17 -9.37
C ILE A 12 -34.71 -0.47 -7.89
N VAL A 13 -33.84 -1.27 -7.28
CA VAL A 13 -33.78 -1.41 -5.82
C VAL A 13 -32.84 -0.32 -5.32
N THR A 14 -33.42 0.67 -4.66
CA THR A 14 -32.69 1.65 -3.84
C THR A 14 -32.20 0.95 -2.58
N MET A 15 -30.90 0.65 -2.51
CA MET A 15 -30.22 0.34 -1.25
C MET A 15 -29.53 1.63 -0.79
N SER A 16 -30.21 2.34 0.09
CA SER A 16 -29.58 3.27 1.03
C SER A 16 -28.99 2.43 2.14
N ASP A 17 -27.68 2.51 2.36
CA ASP A 17 -27.04 2.50 3.68
C ASP A 17 -25.54 2.81 3.54
N GLU A 18 -25.18 3.93 4.14
CA GLU A 18 -23.94 4.22 4.87
C GLU A 18 -22.61 4.16 4.09
N GLU A 19 -22.10 5.36 3.80
CA GLU A 19 -20.83 5.64 3.11
C GLU A 19 -19.61 5.15 3.90
N GLU A 20 -19.32 3.86 3.83
CA GLU A 20 -17.96 3.38 4.05
C GLU A 20 -17.14 3.78 2.82
N GLN A 21 -16.57 4.98 2.90
CA GLN A 21 -15.78 5.61 1.84
C GLN A 21 -14.50 4.78 1.61
N VAL A 22 -14.59 3.75 0.79
CA VAL A 22 -13.44 3.03 0.24
C VAL A 22 -12.66 4.03 -0.60
N GLN A 23 -11.65 4.66 0.02
CA GLN A 23 -10.79 5.67 -0.59
C GLN A 23 -9.76 5.03 -1.51
N THR A 24 -10.22 4.37 -2.58
CA THR A 24 -9.38 3.76 -3.63
C THR A 24 -9.31 4.58 -4.91
N SER A 25 -9.75 5.84 -4.89
CA SER A 25 -9.46 6.80 -5.96
C SER A 25 -8.63 7.97 -5.41
N TYR A 26 -7.31 7.88 -5.56
CA TYR A 26 -6.48 9.07 -5.39
C TYR A 26 -6.81 10.05 -6.50
N SER A 27 -7.37 11.22 -6.14
CA SER A 27 -7.57 12.29 -7.11
C SER A 27 -6.21 12.66 -7.74
N PRO A 28 -6.14 12.87 -9.06
CA PRO A 28 -4.90 13.23 -9.72
C PRO A 28 -4.34 14.52 -9.12
N ALA A 29 -3.00 14.61 -9.04
CA ALA A 29 -2.34 15.79 -8.49
C ALA A 29 -2.79 17.05 -9.23
N VAL A 30 -3.39 17.99 -8.49
CA VAL A 30 -3.86 19.26 -9.04
C VAL A 30 -2.66 20.13 -9.38
N LYS A 31 -2.53 20.49 -10.65
CA LYS A 31 -1.45 21.34 -11.18
C LYS A 31 -2.02 22.73 -11.44
N VAL A 32 -1.56 23.73 -10.70
CA VAL A 32 -1.91 25.13 -10.91
C VAL A 32 -0.67 25.83 -11.47
N GLY A 33 -0.81 26.55 -12.59
CA GLY A 33 0.27 27.40 -13.12
C GLY A 33 1.59 26.68 -13.43
N GLY A 34 1.56 25.42 -13.88
CA GLY A 34 2.80 24.71 -14.25
C GLY A 34 3.46 23.92 -13.11
N MET A 35 3.09 24.16 -11.85
CA MET A 35 3.78 23.64 -10.66
C MET A 35 2.95 22.57 -9.94
N ARG A 36 3.62 21.54 -9.41
CA ARG A 36 2.98 20.51 -8.59
C ARG A 36 2.82 21.03 -7.16
N VAL A 37 1.61 20.99 -6.60
CA VAL A 37 1.36 21.34 -5.20
C VAL A 37 1.68 20.12 -4.34
N ALA A 38 2.65 20.26 -3.42
CA ALA A 38 2.96 19.20 -2.46
C ALA A 38 1.83 19.10 -1.43
N ARG A 39 1.19 17.93 -1.34
CA ARG A 39 0.28 17.61 -0.23
C ARG A 39 1.12 17.06 0.91
N HIS A 40 0.94 17.58 2.12
CA HIS A 40 1.56 17.01 3.31
C HIS A 40 1.05 15.58 3.49
N VAL A 41 1.95 14.61 3.34
CA VAL A 41 1.69 13.22 3.72
C VAL A 41 1.61 13.23 5.25
N ARG A 42 0.51 12.76 5.83
CA ARG A 42 0.51 12.49 7.27
C ARG A 42 1.45 11.31 7.45
N GLU A 43 2.59 11.54 8.08
CA GLU A 43 3.45 10.46 8.56
C GLU A 43 2.59 9.66 9.53
N THR A 44 2.15 8.48 9.11
CA THR A 44 1.56 7.51 10.02
C THR A 44 2.72 7.11 10.92
N GLU A 45 2.78 7.70 12.11
CA GLU A 45 3.70 7.23 13.13
C GLU A 45 3.38 5.75 13.35
N ASP A 46 4.34 4.86 13.08
CA ASP A 46 4.30 3.43 13.43
C ASP A 46 4.39 3.28 14.97
N LYS A 47 3.48 3.94 15.68
CA LYS A 47 3.29 3.73 17.10
C LYS A 47 2.57 2.40 17.26
N PRO A 48 3.07 1.48 18.09
CA PRO A 48 2.38 0.23 18.34
C PRO A 48 0.96 0.55 18.82
N LEU A 49 -0.04 -0.01 18.13
CA LEU A 49 -1.45 0.22 18.47
C LEU A 49 -1.71 -0.18 19.92
N PRO A 50 -2.57 0.57 20.64
CA PRO A 50 -2.99 0.16 21.97
C PRO A 50 -3.70 -1.21 21.89
N ARG A 51 -3.53 -2.03 22.93
CA ARG A 51 -4.10 -3.39 23.00
C ARG A 51 -5.60 -3.47 22.69
N SER A 52 -6.35 -2.41 23.02
CA SER A 52 -7.78 -2.30 22.75
C SER A 52 -8.11 -2.24 21.25
N GLU A 53 -7.27 -1.61 20.45
CA GLU A 53 -7.47 -1.46 19.02
C GLU A 53 -7.06 -2.73 18.27
N LEU A 54 -5.99 -3.38 18.71
CA LEU A 54 -5.60 -4.72 18.24
C LEU A 54 -6.72 -5.76 18.43
N MET A 55 -7.45 -5.72 19.55
CA MET A 55 -8.58 -6.63 19.78
C MET A 55 -9.75 -6.38 18.83
N LYS A 56 -9.99 -5.12 18.44
CA LYS A 56 -11.03 -4.80 17.45
C LYS A 56 -10.65 -5.35 16.07
N GLN A 57 -9.43 -5.10 15.63
CA GLN A 57 -8.92 -5.61 14.35
C GLN A 57 -8.91 -7.15 14.30
N ALA A 58 -8.56 -7.79 15.41
CA ALA A 58 -8.61 -9.25 15.53
C ALA A 58 -10.03 -9.79 15.34
N ALA A 59 -11.03 -9.14 15.96
CA ALA A 59 -12.44 -9.48 15.79
C ALA A 59 -12.95 -9.21 14.36
N GLU A 60 -12.57 -8.08 13.76
CA GLU A 60 -12.94 -7.70 12.39
C GLU A 60 -12.38 -8.67 11.34
N HIS A 61 -11.14 -9.12 11.53
CA HIS A 61 -10.45 -10.03 10.60
C HIS A 61 -10.56 -11.51 10.97
N ASN A 62 -11.37 -11.89 11.97
CA ASN A 62 -11.47 -13.25 12.51
C ASN A 62 -10.10 -13.89 12.79
N SER A 63 -9.16 -13.09 13.31
CA SER A 63 -7.81 -13.55 13.66
C SER A 63 -7.63 -13.58 15.18
N GLU A 64 -6.76 -14.46 15.68
CA GLU A 64 -6.39 -14.51 17.09
C GLU A 64 -5.12 -13.70 17.34
N ILE A 65 -5.10 -12.88 18.40
CA ILE A 65 -3.89 -12.20 18.85
C ILE A 65 -2.97 -13.25 19.48
N THR A 66 -2.16 -13.88 18.65
CA THR A 66 -1.10 -14.76 19.12
C THR A 66 -0.06 -13.89 19.82
N SER A 67 0.06 -14.04 21.15
CA SER A 67 1.18 -13.43 21.88
C SER A 67 2.49 -13.92 21.27
N VAL A 68 3.41 -13.00 20.96
CA VAL A 68 4.74 -13.33 20.46
C VAL A 68 5.34 -14.38 21.39
N ARG A 69 5.57 -15.57 20.84
CA ARG A 69 6.12 -16.70 21.57
C ARG A 69 7.50 -16.27 22.07
N VAL A 70 7.69 -16.24 23.39
CA VAL A 70 9.00 -16.00 23.98
C VAL A 70 9.90 -17.09 23.42
N THR A 71 10.92 -16.69 22.66
CA THR A 71 11.82 -17.63 21.99
C THR A 71 12.53 -18.47 23.06
N ASP A 72 12.55 -19.79 22.89
CA ASP A 72 13.20 -20.74 23.83
C ASP A 72 14.75 -20.65 23.83
N LEU A 73 15.30 -19.54 23.33
CA LEU A 73 16.73 -19.32 23.18
C LEU A 73 17.34 -19.01 24.56
N LEU A 74 18.35 -19.81 24.93
CA LEU A 74 18.93 -19.83 26.28
C LEU A 74 19.98 -18.74 26.44
N THR A 75 20.70 -18.42 25.37
CA THR A 75 21.81 -17.47 25.39
C THR A 75 21.54 -16.24 24.55
N LYS A 76 22.17 -15.13 24.93
CA LYS A 76 22.10 -13.87 24.17
C LYS A 76 22.66 -14.02 22.76
N GLU A 77 23.71 -14.83 22.59
CA GLU A 77 24.34 -15.06 21.29
C GLU A 77 23.40 -15.78 20.32
N GLU A 78 22.64 -16.76 20.82
CA GLU A 78 21.61 -17.45 20.05
C GLU A 78 20.49 -16.51 19.62
N LEU A 79 20.06 -15.60 20.51
CA LEU A 79 19.06 -14.57 20.20
C LEU A 79 19.56 -13.60 19.12
N ASP A 80 20.79 -13.09 19.29
CA ASP A 80 21.40 -12.17 18.32
C ASP A 80 21.58 -12.83 16.94
N PHE A 81 21.87 -14.14 16.91
CA PHE A 81 21.98 -14.90 15.67
C PHE A 81 20.61 -15.14 15.01
N HIS A 82 19.60 -15.51 15.80
CA HIS A 82 18.22 -15.67 15.34
C HIS A 82 17.71 -14.38 14.69
N ASP A 83 17.85 -13.24 15.37
CA ASP A 83 17.33 -11.96 14.89
C ASP A 83 17.99 -11.51 13.59
N LYS A 84 19.32 -11.70 13.48
CA LYS A 84 20.05 -11.45 12.22
C LYS A 84 19.55 -12.33 11.08
N THR A 85 19.28 -13.61 11.38
CA THR A 85 18.83 -14.58 10.38
C THR A 85 17.42 -14.25 9.90
N VAL A 86 16.50 -13.98 10.83
CA VAL A 86 15.14 -13.55 10.52
C VAL A 86 15.16 -12.28 9.68
N LYS A 87 15.96 -11.27 10.07
CA LYS A 87 16.08 -10.04 9.29
C LYS A 87 16.57 -10.32 7.87
N ALA A 88 17.64 -11.09 7.70
CA ALA A 88 18.19 -11.42 6.40
C ALA A 88 17.21 -12.18 5.49
N MET A 89 16.33 -13.01 6.06
CA MET A 89 15.29 -13.72 5.30
C MET A 89 14.19 -12.80 4.77
N HIS A 90 13.89 -11.70 5.47
CA HIS A 90 12.84 -10.75 5.09
C HIS A 90 13.36 -9.58 4.27
N ASP A 91 14.66 -9.29 4.34
CA ASP A 91 15.29 -8.24 3.54
C ASP A 91 15.32 -8.64 2.06
N LYS A 92 14.58 -7.88 1.24
CA LYS A 92 14.61 -8.05 -0.22
C LYS A 92 16.00 -7.68 -0.76
N PRO A 93 16.54 -8.45 -1.72
CA PRO A 93 17.85 -8.16 -2.29
C PRO A 93 17.83 -6.80 -3.01
N GLN A 94 18.91 -6.05 -2.87
CA GLN A 94 19.09 -4.79 -3.60
C GLN A 94 19.23 -5.07 -5.10
N PRO A 95 18.65 -4.24 -5.98
CA PRO A 95 18.81 -4.41 -7.42
C PRO A 95 20.28 -4.26 -7.81
N SER A 96 20.80 -5.24 -8.54
CA SER A 96 22.20 -5.28 -8.99
C SER A 96 22.53 -4.24 -10.06
N ILE A 97 21.51 -3.79 -10.80
CA ILE A 97 21.67 -2.82 -11.90
C ILE A 97 20.98 -1.52 -11.49
N SER A 98 21.77 -0.47 -11.32
CA SER A 98 21.24 0.89 -11.24
C SER A 98 20.87 1.36 -12.64
N LYS A 99 19.70 1.97 -12.80
CA LYS A 99 19.36 2.62 -14.06
C LYS A 99 20.40 3.71 -14.31
N PRO A 100 20.99 3.80 -15.53
CA PRO A 100 21.94 4.86 -15.82
C PRO A 100 21.25 6.21 -15.56
N HIS A 101 21.86 7.04 -14.72
CA HIS A 101 21.41 8.41 -14.51
C HIS A 101 21.47 9.10 -15.87
N THR A 102 20.31 9.32 -16.49
CA THR A 102 20.25 9.92 -17.82
C THR A 102 20.59 11.38 -17.61
N ASP A 103 21.82 11.77 -17.95
CA ASP A 103 22.28 13.15 -17.87
C ASP A 103 21.30 14.04 -18.67
N PRO A 104 20.62 15.01 -18.04
CA PRO A 104 19.66 15.87 -18.72
C PRO A 104 20.31 16.72 -19.82
N THR A 105 21.64 16.89 -19.81
CA THR A 105 22.38 17.67 -20.82
C THR A 105 22.53 16.95 -22.15
N ARG A 106 22.34 15.62 -22.21
CA ARG A 106 22.48 14.83 -23.45
C ARG A 106 21.26 14.93 -24.38
N ARG A 107 20.17 15.57 -23.97
CA ARG A 107 19.00 15.80 -24.83
C ARG A 107 19.07 17.20 -25.45
N ILE A 108 20.04 17.42 -26.32
CA ILE A 108 20.06 18.62 -27.17
C ILE A 108 18.97 18.42 -28.23
N ILE A 109 17.80 19.01 -28.00
CA ILE A 109 16.73 19.05 -28.99
C ILE A 109 17.15 20.06 -30.06
N GLN A 110 17.56 19.58 -31.22
CA GLN A 110 17.84 20.42 -32.38
C GLN A 110 16.50 20.84 -33.01
N GLN A 111 15.97 21.99 -32.61
CA GLN A 111 14.87 22.61 -33.32
C GLN A 111 15.41 23.65 -34.31
N PRO A 112 14.86 23.72 -35.54
CA PRO A 112 15.19 24.79 -36.46
C PRO A 112 14.67 26.12 -35.91
N MET A 113 15.54 27.13 -35.88
CA MET A 113 15.12 28.50 -35.61
C MET A 113 14.46 29.09 -36.85
N LYS A 114 13.39 29.87 -36.63
CA LYS A 114 12.71 30.64 -37.68
C LYS A 114 13.56 31.80 -38.15
#